data_AF-A0A151RIE6-F1
#
_entry.id   AF-A0A151RIE6-F1
#
_cell.length_a   1.000
_cell.length_b   1.000
_cell.length_c   1.000
_cell.angle_alpha   90.00
_cell.angle_beta   90.00
_cell.angle_gamma   90.00
#
_symmetry.space_group_name_H-M   'P 1'
#
loop_
_entity.id
_entity.type
_entity.pdbx_description
1 polymer ?
#
loop_
_entity_poly.entity_id
_entity_poly.type
_entity_poly.pdbx_seq_one_letter_code
_entity_poly.pdbx_strand_id
1 'polypeptide(L)'
;MTPFRMIFESYIKRNREQLITVANGQGVPICGSRNITSIVLKDVLHVPQLANNLIYVQKLTKDLNYSVTFFSTHCVFQDLAMVKTILTAKE
;
A
#
# COMPACT_ATOMS: atom_id res chain seq x y z
N MET A 1 -2.06 -6.86 14.69
CA MET A 1 -1.18 -5.76 15.11
C MET A 1 0.23 -6.08 14.64
N THR A 2 0.68 -5.57 13.49
CA THR A 2 2.09 -5.73 13.09
C THR A 2 2.93 -4.70 13.84
N PRO A 3 3.94 -5.12 14.64
CA PRO A 3 4.82 -4.20 15.35
C PRO A 3 5.89 -3.71 14.38
N PHE A 4 5.58 -2.73 13.52
CA PHE A 4 6.56 -2.24 12.53
C PHE A 4 7.22 -0.94 12.96
N ARG A 5 8.28 -1.06 13.75
CA ARG A 5 9.27 0.02 13.96
C ARG A 5 10.49 -0.08 13.04
N MET A 6 10.54 -1.03 12.09
CA MET A 6 11.83 -1.45 11.49
C MET A 6 11.88 -1.64 9.95
N ILE A 7 11.03 -1.01 9.12
CA ILE A 7 11.17 -1.10 7.64
C ILE A 7 11.07 0.25 6.91
N PHE A 8 11.58 1.33 7.50
CA PHE A 8 11.14 2.64 7.06
C PHE A 8 12.21 3.72 7.15
N GLU A 9 12.54 4.32 6.00
CA GLU A 9 13.60 5.33 5.90
C GLU A 9 13.14 6.76 6.25
N SER A 10 11.87 7.11 6.03
CA SER A 10 11.34 8.44 6.37
C SER A 10 9.85 8.43 6.68
N TYR A 11 9.41 9.13 7.73
CA TYR A 11 8.01 9.24 8.14
C TYR A 11 7.60 10.70 8.30
N ILE A 12 6.49 11.08 7.67
CA ILE A 12 5.92 12.42 7.77
C ILE A 12 4.60 12.33 8.53
N LYS A 13 4.54 12.94 9.71
CA LYS A 13 3.29 13.11 10.45
C LYS A 13 2.44 14.16 9.73
N ARG A 14 1.16 13.84 9.49
CA ARG A 14 0.22 14.78 8.87
C ARG A 14 -0.46 15.58 9.99
N ASN A 15 -0.47 16.91 9.87
CA ASN A 15 -1.12 17.82 10.83
C ASN A 15 -2.56 18.20 10.43
N ARG A 16 -3.06 17.76 9.26
CA ARG A 16 -4.43 18.01 8.81
C ARG A 16 -5.26 16.74 8.94
N GLU A 17 -6.50 16.89 9.40
CA GLU A 17 -7.52 15.82 9.49
C GLU A 17 -7.96 15.38 8.09
N GLN A 18 -7.10 14.66 7.38
CA GLN A 18 -7.51 13.95 6.18
C GLN A 18 -8.11 12.60 6.56
N LEU A 19 -9.28 12.32 6.02
CA LEU A 19 -10.00 11.08 6.22
C LEU A 19 -9.97 10.23 4.95
N ILE A 20 -9.94 8.92 5.10
CA ILE A 20 -10.33 7.97 4.05
C ILE A 20 -11.73 7.44 4.35
N THR A 21 -12.51 7.17 3.31
CA THR A 21 -13.80 6.47 3.46
C THR A 21 -13.56 4.97 3.33
N VAL A 22 -13.91 4.21 4.36
CA VAL A 22 -13.86 2.74 4.34
C VAL A 22 -15.17 2.14 3.81
N ALA A 23 -15.18 0.84 3.52
CA ALA A 23 -16.30 0.17 2.84
C ALA A 23 -17.66 0.28 3.55
N ASN A 24 -17.68 0.49 4.87
CA ASN A 24 -18.90 0.73 5.64
C ASN A 24 -19.36 2.20 5.64
N GLY A 25 -18.72 3.07 4.83
CA GLY A 25 -19.04 4.49 4.71
C GLY A 25 -18.43 5.40 5.80
N GLN A 26 -17.74 4.84 6.80
CA GLN A 26 -17.11 5.63 7.86
C GLN A 26 -15.87 6.38 7.35
N GLY A 27 -15.66 7.59 7.86
CA GLY A 27 -14.44 8.37 7.66
C GLY A 27 -13.40 8.04 8.72
N VAL A 28 -12.20 7.62 8.30
CA VAL A 28 -11.11 7.20 9.19
C VAL A 28 -9.89 8.11 9.00
N PRO A 29 -9.29 8.64 10.08
CA PRO A 29 -8.18 9.59 9.98
C PRO A 29 -6.86 8.95 9.53
N ILE A 30 -6.17 9.66 8.66
CA ILE A 30 -4.79 9.39 8.25
C ILE A 30 -3.83 10.03 9.27
N CYS A 31 -2.96 9.23 9.88
CA CYS A 31 -1.99 9.73 10.87
C CYS A 31 -0.67 10.21 10.25
N GLY A 32 -0.33 9.75 9.04
CA GLY A 32 0.92 10.09 8.38
C GLY A 32 1.07 9.44 7.02
N SER A 33 2.18 9.71 6.36
CA SER A 33 2.58 9.00 5.15
C SER A 33 4.04 8.57 5.19
N ARG A 34 4.39 7.57 4.36
CA ARG A 34 5.67 6.89 4.41
C ARG A 34 6.07 6.30 3.06
N ASN A 35 7.36 6.17 2.78
CA ASN A 35 7.87 5.41 1.63
C ASN A 35 8.43 4.07 2.10
N ILE A 36 8.22 3.01 1.31
CA ILE A 36 8.74 1.66 1.57
C ILE A 36 9.69 1.29 0.43
N THR A 37 10.85 0.72 0.73
CA THR A 37 11.91 0.41 -0.25
C THR A 37 11.95 -1.07 -0.66
N SER A 38 11.34 -1.97 0.11
CA SER A 38 11.24 -3.40 -0.22
C SER A 38 10.40 -3.66 -1.49
N ILE A 39 9.42 -2.77 -1.71
CA ILE A 39 8.62 -2.60 -2.92
C ILE A 39 8.54 -1.08 -3.04
N VAL A 40 8.93 -0.46 -4.16
CA VAL A 40 9.06 1.01 -4.29
C VAL A 40 7.69 1.68 -4.21
N LEU A 41 7.11 1.77 -3.00
CA LEU A 41 5.80 2.35 -2.75
C LEU A 41 5.99 3.79 -2.27
N LYS A 42 5.49 4.73 -3.08
CA LYS A 42 5.49 6.17 -2.76
C LYS A 42 4.18 6.57 -2.07
N ASP A 43 4.28 7.43 -1.07
CA ASP A 43 3.16 8.01 -0.30
C ASP A 43 2.19 6.97 0.32
N VAL A 44 2.74 5.97 0.99
CA VAL A 44 1.94 4.99 1.76
C VAL A 44 1.25 5.69 2.92
N LEU A 45 -0.08 5.61 3.01
CA LEU A 45 -0.86 6.22 4.08
C LEU A 45 -0.82 5.35 5.34
N HIS A 46 -0.53 5.96 6.49
CA HIS A 46 -0.60 5.31 7.79
C HIS A 46 -1.95 5.56 8.44
N VAL A 47 -2.75 4.50 8.58
CA VAL A 47 -4.13 4.54 9.08
C VAL A 47 -4.30 3.48 10.19
N PRO A 48 -4.05 3.82 11.47
CA PRO A 48 -3.99 2.84 12.57
C PRO A 48 -5.31 2.11 12.86
N GLN A 49 -6.44 2.67 12.44
CA GLN A 49 -7.76 2.07 12.68
C GLN A 49 -8.08 0.92 11.71
N LEU A 50 -7.29 0.74 10.64
CA LEU A 50 -7.42 -0.40 9.75
C LEU A 50 -6.67 -1.60 10.34
N ALA A 51 -7.36 -2.73 10.49
CA ALA A 51 -6.74 -3.98 10.93
C ALA A 51 -5.79 -4.59 9.88
N ASN A 52 -6.00 -4.24 8.60
CA ASN A 52 -5.27 -4.75 7.45
C ASN A 52 -4.64 -3.59 6.66
N ASN A 53 -3.46 -3.85 6.09
CA ASN A 53 -2.85 -2.91 5.15
C ASN A 53 -3.57 -2.98 3.80
N LEU A 54 -3.87 -1.82 3.23
CA LEU A 54 -4.48 -1.71 1.91
C LEU A 54 -3.46 -1.20 0.91
N ILE A 55 -3.50 -1.73 -0.31
CA ILE A 55 -2.68 -1.29 -1.44
C ILE A 55 -3.60 -0.78 -2.53
N TYR A 56 -3.32 0.42 -3.04
CA TYR A 56 -4.05 0.98 -4.16
C TYR A 56 -3.43 0.54 -5.49
N VAL A 57 -4.04 -0.45 -6.14
CA VAL A 57 -3.54 -1.09 -7.36
C VAL A 57 -3.33 -0.08 -8.50
N GLN A 58 -4.25 0.87 -8.69
CA GLN A 58 -4.11 1.84 -9.77
C GLN A 58 -2.84 2.69 -9.63
N LYS A 59 -2.42 3.02 -8.40
CA LYS A 59 -1.18 3.78 -8.18
C LYS A 59 0.05 2.93 -8.49
N LEU A 60 0.03 1.65 -8.15
CA LEU A 60 1.08 0.72 -8.55
C LEU A 60 1.20 0.63 -10.08
N THR A 61 0.07 0.47 -10.77
CA THR A 61 0.08 0.27 -12.22
C THR A 61 0.44 1.54 -12.99
N LYS A 62 0.05 2.72 -12.49
CA LYS A 62 0.35 4.02 -13.14
C LYS A 62 1.75 4.55 -12.81
N ASP A 63 2.19 4.45 -11.56
CA ASP A 63 3.41 5.14 -11.10
C ASP A 63 4.67 4.30 -11.28
N LEU A 64 4.56 2.96 -11.32
CA LEU A 64 5.71 2.04 -11.29
C LEU A 64 5.81 1.13 -12.52
N ASN A 65 4.92 1.27 -13.51
CA ASN A 65 4.82 0.36 -14.65
C ASN A 65 4.66 -1.12 -14.23
N TYR A 66 3.93 -1.35 -13.15
CA TYR A 66 3.63 -2.70 -12.68
C TYR A 66 2.32 -3.19 -13.29
N SER A 67 2.19 -4.49 -13.48
CA SER A 67 0.91 -5.13 -13.75
C SER A 67 0.45 -5.94 -12.54
N VAL A 68 -0.87 -6.05 -12.37
CA VAL A 68 -1.48 -6.92 -11.37
C VAL A 68 -2.42 -7.86 -12.09
N THR A 69 -2.15 -9.16 -11.99
CA THR A 69 -3.01 -10.20 -12.56
C THR A 69 -3.73 -10.92 -11.43
N PHE A 70 -5.06 -10.98 -11.51
CA PHE A 70 -5.90 -11.67 -10.54
C PHE A 70 -6.23 -13.08 -11.04
N PHE A 71 -6.00 -14.06 -10.20
CA PHE A 71 -6.43 -15.45 -10.37
C PHE A 71 -7.46 -15.78 -9.28
N SER A 72 -8.15 -16.90 -9.43
CA SER A 72 -9.16 -17.33 -8.45
C SER A 72 -8.61 -17.59 -7.05
N THR A 73 -7.30 -17.83 -6.90
CA THR A 73 -6.66 -18.21 -5.63
C THR A 73 -5.56 -17.27 -5.17
N HIS A 74 -5.15 -16.34 -6.02
CA HIS A 74 -4.01 -15.48 -5.76
C HIS A 74 -3.98 -14.29 -6.71
N CYS A 75 -3.15 -13.30 -6.42
CA CYS A 75 -2.79 -12.27 -7.38
C CYS A 75 -1.27 -12.14 -7.51
N VAL A 76 -0.83 -11.74 -8.70
CA VAL A 76 0.59 -11.60 -9.05
C VAL A 76 0.85 -10.15 -9.43
N PHE A 77 1.83 -9.55 -8.77
CA PHE A 77 2.38 -8.24 -9.10
C PHE A 77 3.67 -8.43 -9.90
N GLN A 78 3.72 -7.87 -11.11
CA GLN A 78 4.85 -8.02 -12.01
C GLN A 78 5.42 -6.65 -12.39
N ASP A 79 6.74 -6.53 -12.32
CA ASP A 79 7.49 -5.45 -12.93
C ASP A 79 7.53 -5.68 -14.45
N LEU A 80 6.89 -4.81 -15.23
CA LEU A 80 6.89 -4.93 -16.68
C LEU A 80 8.23 -4.52 -17.31
N ALA A 81 9.00 -3.64 -16.65
CA ALA A 81 10.29 -3.20 -17.17
C ALA A 81 11.37 -4.29 -17.02
N MET A 82 11.37 -5.00 -15.89
CA MET A 82 12.32 -6.09 -15.63
C MET A 82 11.76 -7.48 -15.98
N VAL A 83 10.49 -7.56 -16.40
CA VAL A 83 9.72 -8.81 -16.63
C VAL A 83 9.85 -9.76 -15.44
N LYS A 84 9.75 -9.21 -14.22
CA LYS A 84 10.01 -9.93 -12.97
C LYS A 84 8.79 -9.92 -12.07
N THR A 85 8.42 -11.08 -11.53
CA THR A 85 7.42 -11.14 -10.45
C THR A 85 8.01 -10.55 -9.18
N ILE A 86 7.34 -9.52 -8.65
CA ILE A 86 7.74 -8.85 -7.41
C ILE A 86 7.07 -9.52 -6.22
N LEU A 87 5.78 -9.84 -6.36
CA LEU A 87 4.98 -10.37 -5.27
C LEU A 87 3.90 -11.30 -5.81
N THR A 88 3.70 -12.42 -5.13
CA THR A 88 2.51 -13.25 -5.26
C THR A 88 1.77 -13.22 -3.94
N ALA A 89 0.56 -12.69 -3.92
CA ALA A 89 -0.28 -12.65 -2.73
C ALA A 89 -1.37 -13.73 -2.84
N LYS A 90 -1.55 -14.49 -1.76
CA LYS A 90 -2.61 -15.49 -1.62
C LYS A 90 -3.59 -15.00 -0.56
N GLU A 91 -4.84 -15.44 -0.68
CA GLU A 91 -5.86 -15.28 0.37
C GLU A 91 -5.46 -16.00 1.66
#